data_AF-A0A2H0CC63-F1
#
_entry.id   AF-A0A2H0CC63-F1
#
_cell.length_a   1.000
_cell.length_b   1.000
_cell.length_c   1.000
_cell.angle_alpha   90.00
_cell.angle_beta   90.00
_cell.angle_gamma   90.00
#
_symmetry.space_group_name_H-M   'P 1'
#
loop_
_entity.id
_entity.type
_entity.pdbx_description
1 polymer ?
#
loop_
_entity_poly.entity_id
_entity_poly.type
_entity_poly.pdbx_seq_one_letter_code
_entity_poly.pdbx_strand_id
1 'polypeptide(L)'
;KIYDFVYYKTMHKETAEDLVSDIFIKALDKINSFDAQKGSFNSWIYRIARNTVIDHYRTQKKDKNIDDVWDLSSNEDIAIDVDVRAQMEKVQEHFSKLKAEQRDIVVMRLWQGMSHKEIADVLEKNESAVKVAYSRLISQMRKEVLLLILTWIVINI
;
A
#
# COMPACT_ATOMS: atom_id res chain seq x y z
N LYS A 1 7.51 -7.16 5.88
CA LYS A 1 7.38 -5.69 5.71
C LYS A 1 7.21 -5.27 4.24
N ILE A 2 8.25 -5.34 3.39
CA ILE A 2 8.08 -5.02 1.95
C ILE A 2 7.12 -6.01 1.27
N TYR A 3 7.26 -7.31 1.57
CA TYR A 3 6.29 -8.31 1.12
C TYR A 3 4.87 -7.92 1.52
N ASP A 4 4.59 -7.70 2.80
CA ASP A 4 3.24 -7.35 3.27
C ASP A 4 2.70 -6.08 2.60
N PHE A 5 3.55 -5.07 2.36
CA PHE A 5 3.15 -3.86 1.63
C PHE A 5 2.71 -4.17 0.20
N VAL A 6 3.44 -5.02 -0.51
CA VAL A 6 3.14 -5.42 -1.89
C VAL A 6 1.96 -6.39 -1.93
N TYR A 7 1.94 -7.38 -1.04
CA TYR A 7 0.85 -8.33 -0.87
C TYR A 7 -0.45 -7.61 -0.61
N TYR A 8 -0.47 -6.67 0.33
CA TYR A 8 -1.70 -5.93 0.58
C TYR A 8 -2.12 -5.14 -0.65
N LYS A 9 -1.19 -4.56 -1.41
CA LYS A 9 -1.52 -3.85 -2.67
C LYS A 9 -2.01 -4.74 -3.81
N THR A 10 -1.72 -6.04 -3.78
CA THR A 10 -2.02 -6.97 -4.87
C THR A 10 -3.10 -7.99 -4.53
N MET A 11 -3.24 -8.30 -3.24
CA MET A 11 -3.99 -9.42 -2.67
C MET A 11 -3.78 -10.75 -3.40
N HIS A 12 -2.61 -10.92 -4.03
CA HIS A 12 -2.26 -12.09 -4.80
C HIS A 12 -0.85 -12.51 -4.43
N LYS A 13 -0.72 -13.69 -3.83
CA LYS A 13 0.54 -14.16 -3.26
C LYS A 13 1.64 -14.22 -4.33
N GLU A 14 1.38 -14.88 -5.45
CA GLU A 14 2.39 -15.06 -6.51
C GLU A 14 2.83 -13.72 -7.09
N THR A 15 1.88 -12.81 -7.33
CA THR A 15 2.18 -11.46 -7.83
C THR A 15 3.01 -10.68 -6.81
N ALA A 16 2.73 -10.85 -5.53
CA ALA A 16 3.51 -10.21 -4.48
C ALA A 16 4.94 -10.76 -4.42
N GLU A 17 5.13 -12.07 -4.53
CA GLU A 17 6.45 -12.72 -4.53
C GLU A 17 7.30 -12.26 -5.74
N ASP A 18 6.69 -12.20 -6.93
CA ASP A 18 7.33 -11.71 -8.14
C ASP A 18 7.76 -10.24 -8.01
N LEU A 19 6.83 -9.37 -7.60
CA LEU A 19 7.13 -7.95 -7.47
C LEU A 19 8.15 -7.66 -6.38
N VAL A 20 8.12 -8.41 -5.27
CA VAL A 20 9.13 -8.28 -4.21
C VAL A 20 10.52 -8.62 -4.76
N SER A 21 10.64 -9.68 -5.56
CA SER A 21 11.89 -10.06 -6.20
C SER A 21 12.42 -8.92 -7.09
N ASP A 22 11.56 -8.37 -7.96
CA ASP A 22 11.88 -7.22 -8.80
C ASP A 22 12.32 -5.99 -8.00
N ILE A 23 11.65 -5.72 -6.87
CA ILE A 23 11.97 -4.59 -6.00
C ILE A 23 13.39 -4.72 -5.44
N PHE A 24 13.77 -5.90 -4.96
CA PHE A 24 15.10 -6.11 -4.40
C PHE A 24 16.19 -6.09 -5.47
N ILE A 25 15.92 -6.60 -6.67
CA ILE A 25 16.83 -6.47 -7.83
C ILE A 25 17.04 -4.97 -8.15
N LYS A 26 15.96 -4.21 -8.33
CA LYS A 26 16.03 -2.76 -8.59
C LYS A 26 16.71 -1.99 -7.46
N ALA A 27 16.53 -2.41 -6.21
CA ALA A 27 17.19 -1.81 -5.06
C ALA A 27 18.70 -2.09 -5.10
N LEU A 28 19.11 -3.32 -5.42
CA LEU A 28 20.54 -3.65 -5.55
C LEU A 28 21.20 -2.82 -6.67
N ASP A 29 20.55 -2.72 -7.84
CA ASP A 29 21.06 -1.93 -8.96
C ASP A 29 21.20 -0.43 -8.62
N LYS A 30 20.29 0.07 -7.77
CA LYS A 30 20.24 1.50 -7.39
C LYS A 30 20.91 1.78 -6.06
N ILE A 31 21.53 0.81 -5.39
CA ILE A 31 22.02 0.96 -4.01
C ILE A 31 22.99 2.14 -3.85
N ASN A 32 23.81 2.39 -4.87
CA ASN A 32 24.76 3.50 -4.91
C ASN A 32 24.10 4.89 -5.06
N SER A 33 22.82 4.94 -5.41
CA SER A 33 22.03 6.18 -5.50
C SER A 33 21.35 6.54 -4.18
N PHE A 34 21.43 5.68 -3.16
CA PHE A 34 20.85 5.98 -1.86
C PHE A 34 21.57 7.17 -1.23
N ASP A 35 20.78 8.14 -0.76
CA ASP A 35 21.25 9.35 -0.12
C ASP A 35 20.49 9.55 1.20
N ALA A 36 21.20 9.36 2.31
CA ALA A 36 20.65 9.48 3.66
C ALA A 36 20.17 10.91 3.99
N GLN A 37 20.60 11.93 3.24
CA GLN A 37 20.10 13.30 3.39
C GLN A 37 18.67 13.45 2.85
N LYS A 38 18.24 12.57 1.94
CA LYS A 38 16.92 12.61 1.28
C LYS A 38 15.85 11.74 1.95
N GLY A 39 16.20 11.04 3.03
CA GLY A 39 15.29 10.17 3.76
C GLY A 39 15.97 8.91 4.30
N SER A 40 15.22 8.13 5.06
CA SER A 40 15.72 6.86 5.59
C SER A 40 15.87 5.81 4.48
N PHE A 41 16.72 4.80 4.73
CA PHE A 41 16.83 3.64 3.83
C PHE A 41 15.48 2.94 3.63
N ASN A 42 14.66 2.87 4.70
CA ASN A 42 13.29 2.36 4.62
C ASN A 42 12.46 3.18 3.63
N SER A 43 12.40 4.51 3.76
CA SER A 43 11.66 5.36 2.84
C SER A 43 12.13 5.18 1.39
N TRP A 44 13.44 5.03 1.19
CA TRP A 44 14.03 4.82 -0.13
C TRP A 44 13.58 3.50 -0.77
N ILE A 45 13.66 2.37 -0.07
CA ILE A 45 13.21 1.08 -0.61
C ILE A 45 11.68 1.04 -0.80
N TYR A 46 10.90 1.70 0.07
CA TYR A 46 9.45 1.83 -0.11
C TYR A 46 9.08 2.65 -1.34
N ARG A 47 9.89 3.65 -1.72
CA ARG A 47 9.72 4.38 -2.98
C ARG A 47 9.91 3.46 -4.18
N ILE A 48 10.92 2.60 -4.15
CA ILE A 48 11.14 1.57 -5.20
C ILE A 48 9.97 0.58 -5.24
N ALA A 49 9.51 0.12 -4.07
CA ALA A 49 8.38 -0.79 -3.95
C ALA A 49 7.10 -0.20 -4.55
N ARG A 50 6.74 1.01 -4.12
CA ARG A 50 5.56 1.74 -4.61
C ARG A 50 5.59 1.91 -6.12
N ASN A 51 6.72 2.36 -6.66
CA ASN A 51 6.86 2.59 -8.10
C ASN A 51 6.78 1.27 -8.89
N THR A 52 7.37 0.19 -8.38
CA THR A 52 7.32 -1.13 -9.03
C THR A 52 5.89 -1.67 -9.09
N VAL A 53 5.11 -1.53 -8.01
CA VAL A 53 3.68 -1.90 -8.02
C VAL A 53 2.90 -1.05 -9.03
N ILE A 54 3.12 0.27 -9.05
CA ILE A 54 2.45 1.17 -10.00
C ILE A 54 2.78 0.78 -11.45
N ASP A 55 4.05 0.51 -11.75
CA ASP A 55 4.49 0.10 -13.08
C ASP A 55 3.86 -1.22 -13.52
N HIS A 56 3.77 -2.21 -12.63
CA HIS A 56 3.09 -3.48 -12.88
C HIS A 56 1.64 -3.26 -13.32
N TYR A 57 0.87 -2.49 -12.56
CA TYR A 57 -0.53 -2.25 -12.90
C TYR A 57 -0.71 -1.34 -14.12
N ARG A 58 0.22 -0.41 -14.38
CA ARG A 58 0.21 0.43 -15.58
C ARG A 58 0.40 -0.39 -16.86
N THR A 59 1.20 -1.45 -16.82
CA THR A 59 1.46 -2.30 -17.98
C THR A 59 0.34 -3.30 -18.26
N GLN A 60 -0.36 -3.76 -17.20
CA GLN A 60 -1.51 -4.68 -17.29
C GLN A 60 -2.80 -3.98 -17.77
N LYS A 61 -3.08 -2.76 -17.32
CA LYS A 61 -4.30 -2.00 -17.65
C LYS A 61 -3.99 -0.92 -18.69
N LYS A 62 -3.88 -1.28 -19.97
CA LYS A 62 -3.59 -0.32 -21.07
C LYS A 62 -4.62 0.83 -21.24
N ASP A 63 -5.79 0.80 -20.57
CA ASP A 63 -6.88 1.77 -20.81
C ASP A 63 -7.68 2.26 -19.56
N LYS A 64 -7.14 2.23 -18.32
CA LYS A 64 -7.85 2.81 -17.16
C LYS A 64 -6.96 3.67 -16.24
N ASN A 65 -7.60 4.69 -15.65
CA ASN A 65 -6.99 5.67 -14.74
C ASN A 65 -6.23 4.99 -13.59
N ILE A 66 -5.06 5.55 -13.28
CA ILE A 66 -4.10 5.09 -12.24
C ILE A 66 -4.73 4.99 -10.84
N ASP A 67 -5.90 5.61 -10.61
CA ASP A 67 -6.64 5.50 -9.36
C ASP A 67 -7.26 4.10 -9.12
N ASP A 68 -7.35 3.23 -10.14
CA ASP A 68 -7.96 1.88 -10.07
C ASP A 68 -6.95 0.73 -9.87
N VAL A 69 -5.75 1.03 -9.37
CA VAL A 69 -4.65 0.06 -9.15
C VAL A 69 -4.97 -1.02 -8.11
N TRP A 70 -6.13 -0.95 -7.45
CA TRP A 70 -6.62 -1.96 -6.53
C TRP A 70 -7.82 -2.71 -7.14
N ASP A 71 -7.57 -3.52 -8.17
CA ASP A 71 -8.54 -4.54 -8.58
C ASP A 71 -8.37 -5.75 -7.66
N LEU A 72 -9.04 -5.69 -6.51
CA LEU A 72 -9.03 -6.78 -5.54
C LEU A 72 -9.94 -7.95 -5.95
N SER A 73 -10.35 -7.99 -7.22
CA SER A 73 -11.28 -8.96 -7.77
C SER A 73 -10.62 -10.27 -8.22
N SER A 74 -9.29 -10.40 -8.18
CA SER A 74 -8.61 -11.68 -8.43
C SER A 74 -8.78 -12.59 -7.21
N ASN A 75 -9.95 -13.22 -7.20
CA ASN A 75 -10.56 -14.01 -6.14
C ASN A 75 -10.02 -15.45 -6.04
N GLU A 76 -8.81 -15.75 -6.51
CA GLU A 76 -8.49 -17.15 -6.84
C GLU A 76 -7.88 -18.01 -5.73
N ASP A 77 -7.32 -17.48 -4.63
CA ASP A 77 -6.57 -18.37 -3.72
C ASP A 77 -6.68 -18.13 -2.21
N ILE A 78 -7.77 -17.53 -1.72
CA ILE A 78 -7.95 -17.42 -0.27
C ILE A 78 -9.25 -18.09 0.16
N ALA A 79 -9.13 -19.23 0.84
CA ALA A 79 -10.20 -19.84 1.63
C ALA A 79 -10.54 -18.92 2.82
N ILE A 80 -11.15 -17.77 2.51
CA ILE A 80 -11.60 -16.78 3.50
C ILE A 80 -12.98 -17.23 3.98
N ASP A 81 -13.13 -17.32 5.30
CA ASP A 81 -14.43 -17.49 5.94
C ASP A 81 -15.45 -16.48 5.40
N VAL A 82 -16.71 -16.91 5.20
CA VAL A 82 -17.74 -16.12 4.52
C VAL A 82 -17.94 -14.75 5.20
N ASP A 83 -17.83 -14.71 6.53
CA ASP A 83 -17.96 -13.48 7.31
C ASP A 83 -16.76 -12.52 7.10
N VAL A 84 -15.54 -13.06 7.02
CA VAL A 84 -14.33 -12.28 6.73
C VAL A 84 -14.39 -11.72 5.30
N ARG A 85 -14.95 -12.46 4.35
CA ARG A 85 -15.12 -11.99 2.96
C ARG A 85 -16.08 -10.81 2.87
N ALA A 86 -17.23 -10.89 3.53
CA ALA A 86 -18.21 -9.80 3.60
C ALA A 86 -17.65 -8.55 4.31
N GLN A 87 -16.82 -8.75 5.34
CA GLN A 87 -16.09 -7.66 6.00
C GLN A 87 -15.04 -7.04 5.07
N MET A 88 -14.33 -7.85 4.28
CA MET A 88 -13.37 -7.33 3.30
C MET A 88 -14.05 -6.51 2.22
N GLU A 89 -15.18 -6.95 1.66
CA GLU A 89 -15.93 -6.16 0.67
C GLU A 89 -16.25 -4.75 1.17
N LYS A 90 -16.64 -4.59 2.46
CA LYS A 90 -16.88 -3.28 3.07
C LYS A 90 -15.61 -2.43 3.15
N VAL A 91 -14.46 -3.03 3.45
CA VAL A 91 -13.16 -2.34 3.44
C VAL A 91 -12.81 -1.92 2.02
N GLN A 92 -12.96 -2.83 1.04
CA GLN A 92 -12.70 -2.56 -0.38
C GLN A 92 -13.55 -1.41 -0.91
N GLU A 93 -14.85 -1.38 -0.58
CA GLU A 93 -15.78 -0.31 -1.00
C GLU A 93 -15.39 1.07 -0.44
N HIS A 94 -14.80 1.12 0.77
CA HIS A 94 -14.31 2.37 1.33
C HIS A 94 -12.97 2.78 0.71
N PHE A 95 -12.06 1.83 0.48
CA PHE A 95 -10.76 2.10 -0.13
C PHE A 95 -10.88 2.51 -1.59
N SER A 96 -11.82 1.96 -2.36
CA SER A 96 -12.05 2.33 -3.76
C SER A 96 -12.42 3.81 -3.91
N LYS A 97 -13.08 4.41 -2.90
CA LYS A 97 -13.44 5.84 -2.87
C LYS A 97 -12.27 6.76 -2.54
N LEU A 98 -11.17 6.23 -2.02
CA LEU A 98 -9.95 7.00 -1.72
C LEU A 98 -9.11 7.15 -2.99
N LYS A 99 -8.42 8.29 -3.13
CA LYS A 99 -7.38 8.43 -4.16
C LYS A 99 -6.22 7.48 -3.88
N ALA A 100 -5.46 7.08 -4.92
CA ALA A 100 -4.35 6.14 -4.76
C ALA A 100 -3.36 6.55 -3.65
N GLU A 101 -2.99 7.83 -3.61
CA GLU A 101 -2.10 8.38 -2.59
C GLU A 101 -2.69 8.30 -1.17
N GLN A 102 -3.99 8.53 -1.02
CA GLN A 102 -4.65 8.44 0.27
C GLN A 102 -4.62 7.01 0.81
N ARG A 103 -4.81 6.02 -0.07
CA ARG A 103 -4.63 4.60 0.28
C ARG A 103 -3.19 4.34 0.71
N ASP A 104 -2.22 4.81 -0.06
CA ASP A 104 -0.80 4.65 0.25
C ASP A 104 -0.44 5.17 1.66
N ILE A 105 -0.98 6.34 2.03
CA ILE A 105 -0.79 6.92 3.37
C ILE A 105 -1.37 6.01 4.47
N VAL A 106 -2.59 5.49 4.29
CA VAL A 106 -3.22 4.60 5.27
C VAL A 106 -2.45 3.28 5.41
N VAL A 107 -2.08 2.67 4.29
CA VAL A 107 -1.29 1.43 4.24
C VAL A 107 0.04 1.61 4.96
N MET A 108 0.82 2.63 4.59
CA MET A 108 2.13 2.85 5.19
C MET A 108 2.01 3.19 6.68
N ARG A 109 0.98 3.95 7.09
CA ARG A 109 0.81 4.36 8.48
C ARG A 109 0.30 3.25 9.39
N LEU A 110 -0.71 2.51 8.95
CA LEU A 110 -1.37 1.48 9.77
C LEU A 110 -0.71 0.11 9.64
N TRP A 111 -0.29 -0.30 8.43
CA TRP A 111 0.28 -1.64 8.20
C TRP A 111 1.79 -1.66 8.39
N GLN A 112 2.48 -0.63 7.91
CA GLN A 112 3.95 -0.59 7.98
C GLN A 112 4.49 0.18 9.18
N GLY A 113 3.61 0.82 9.96
CA GLY A 113 3.96 1.58 11.16
C GLY A 113 4.84 2.80 10.88
N MET A 114 4.89 3.27 9.64
CA MET A 114 5.78 4.36 9.22
C MET A 114 5.36 5.68 9.85
N SER A 115 6.33 6.52 10.20
CA SER A 115 6.10 7.90 10.65
C SER A 115 5.57 8.77 9.51
N HIS A 116 4.91 9.90 9.83
CA HIS A 116 4.46 10.85 8.79
C HIS A 116 5.63 11.38 7.97
N LYS A 117 6.81 11.55 8.59
CA LYS A 117 8.04 11.94 7.91
C LYS A 117 8.48 10.90 6.89
N GLU A 118 8.57 9.62 7.27
CA GLU A 118 8.96 8.56 6.34
C GLU A 118 7.97 8.42 5.18
N ILE A 119 6.67 8.54 5.45
CA ILE A 119 5.63 8.54 4.41
C ILE A 119 5.81 9.73 3.46
N ALA A 120 6.14 10.91 4.01
CA ALA A 120 6.38 12.11 3.23
C ALA A 120 7.61 11.95 2.33
N ASP A 121 8.68 11.32 2.82
CA ASP A 121 9.84 10.97 2.02
C ASP A 121 9.44 10.02 0.87
N VAL A 122 8.68 8.95 1.15
CA VAL A 122 8.23 8.00 0.12
C VAL A 122 7.41 8.69 -0.97
N LEU A 123 6.48 9.56 -0.58
CA LEU A 123 5.56 10.26 -1.48
C LEU A 123 6.16 11.53 -2.10
N GLU A 124 7.38 11.90 -1.71
CA GLU A 124 8.04 13.14 -2.11
C GLU A 124 7.19 14.39 -1.81
N LYS A 125 6.70 14.47 -0.57
CA LYS A 125 5.82 15.54 -0.06
C LYS A 125 6.31 16.15 1.23
N ASN A 126 5.64 17.21 1.66
CA ASN A 126 5.84 17.80 2.99
C ASN A 126 5.17 16.95 4.07
N GLU A 127 5.87 16.73 5.20
CA GLU A 127 5.32 15.99 6.36
C GLU A 127 3.99 16.57 6.85
N SER A 128 3.87 17.89 6.90
CA SER A 128 2.62 18.58 7.28
C SER A 128 1.46 18.22 6.34
N ALA A 129 1.71 18.09 5.04
CA ALA A 129 0.69 17.70 4.07
C ALA A 129 0.23 16.26 4.30
N VAL A 130 1.17 15.34 4.56
CA VAL A 130 0.86 13.94 4.91
C VAL A 130 0.07 13.85 6.20
N LYS A 131 0.45 14.61 7.24
CA LYS A 131 -0.26 14.65 8.53
C LYS A 131 -1.71 15.14 8.37
N VAL A 132 -1.93 16.20 7.60
CA VAL A 132 -3.27 16.73 7.31
C VAL A 132 -4.07 15.73 6.49
N ALA A 133 -3.48 15.12 5.46
CA ALA A 133 -4.13 14.10 4.64
C ALA A 133 -4.55 12.89 5.49
N TYR A 134 -3.64 12.36 6.33
CA TYR A 134 -3.94 11.26 7.23
C TYR A 134 -5.05 11.61 8.22
N SER A 135 -5.00 12.79 8.86
CA SER A 135 -6.05 13.23 9.79
C SER A 135 -7.42 13.30 9.14
N ARG A 136 -7.50 13.86 7.92
CA ARG A 136 -8.76 13.89 7.14
C ARG A 136 -9.24 12.49 6.79
N LEU A 137 -8.34 11.59 6.41
CA LEU A 137 -8.68 10.21 6.08
C LEU A 137 -9.26 9.46 7.27
N ILE A 138 -8.61 9.54 8.43
CA ILE A 138 -9.09 8.92 9.66
C ILE A 138 -10.43 9.52 10.10
N SER A 139 -10.63 10.83 9.92
CA SER A 139 -11.93 11.47 10.23
C SER A 139 -13.05 11.06 9.27
N GLN A 140 -12.73 10.69 8.03
CA GLN A 140 -13.71 10.24 7.03
C GLN A 140 -14.01 8.74 7.14
N MET A 141 -13.05 7.96 7.65
CA MET A 141 -13.24 6.54 7.89
C MET A 141 -14.10 6.32 9.14
N ARG A 142 -15.23 5.62 8.98
CA ARG A 142 -16.05 5.19 10.12
C ARG A 142 -15.22 4.31 11.05
N LYS A 143 -15.43 4.43 12.38
CA LYS A 143 -14.75 3.60 13.40
C LYS A 143 -14.81 2.11 13.09
N GLU A 144 -15.92 1.63 12.55
CA GLU A 144 -16.10 0.23 12.12
C GLU A 144 -15.10 -0.16 11.03
N VAL A 145 -14.86 0.69 10.04
CA VAL A 145 -13.89 0.41 8.96
C VAL A 145 -12.47 0.38 9.50
N LEU A 146 -12.14 1.28 10.44
CA LEU A 146 -10.83 1.25 11.12
C LEU A 146 -10.64 -0.04 11.93
N LEU A 147 -11.68 -0.50 12.63
CA LEU A 147 -11.69 -1.78 13.33
C LEU A 147 -11.55 -2.98 12.39
N LEU A 148 -12.21 -2.96 11.23
CA LEU A 148 -12.05 -4.01 10.21
C LEU A 148 -10.64 -4.05 9.63
N ILE A 149 -10.03 -2.88 9.38
CA ILE A 149 -8.64 -2.80 8.95
C ILE A 149 -7.71 -3.36 10.04
N LEU A 150 -7.94 -2.99 11.31
CA LEU A 150 -7.11 -3.44 12.43
C LEU A 150 -7.25 -4.94 12.72
N THR A 151 -8.46 -5.47 12.69
CA THR A 151 -8.72 -6.91 12.88
C THR A 151 -8.10 -7.73 11.75
N TRP A 152 -8.22 -7.26 10.51
CA TRP A 152 -7.58 -7.90 9.39
C TRP A 152 -6.05 -7.92 9.48
N ILE A 153 -5.43 -6.82 9.95
CA ILE A 153 -3.98 -6.79 10.25
C ILE A 153 -3.62 -7.89 11.25
N VAL A 154 -4.37 -8.00 12.35
CA VAL A 154 -4.08 -8.98 13.42
C VAL A 154 -4.26 -10.42 12.93
N ILE A 155 -5.17 -10.67 12.00
CA ILE A 155 -5.43 -12.01 11.44
C ILE A 155 -4.38 -12.42 10.40
N ASN A 156 -3.77 -11.47 9.69
CA ASN A 156 -2.81 -11.72 8.60
C ASN A 156 -1.34 -11.45 8.96
N ILE A 157 -1.04 -11.20 10.25
CA ILE A 157 0.31 -11.23 10.83
C ILE A 157 0.59 -12.63 11.37
#